data_AF-A0A9D0Z302-F1
#
_entry.id   AF-A0A9D0Z302-F1
#
_cell.length_a   1.000
_cell.length_b   1.000
_cell.length_c   1.000
_cell.angle_alpha   90.00
_cell.angle_beta   90.00
_cell.angle_gamma   90.00
#
_symmetry.space_group_name_H-M   'P 1'
#
loop_
_entity.id
_entity.type
_entity.pdbx_description
1 polymer ?
#
loop_
_entity_poly.entity_id
_entity_poly.type
_entity_poly.pdbx_seq_one_letter_code
_entity_poly.pdbx_strand_id
1 'polypeptide(L)'
;MEELLNSLVNTAIHLFELVGVVVLIVAGVCGVVNYIRQDPMVRLKLAQGMALCLEFKLGSEILRTVVVRDLKEIAIVGAIIALRAALTFLIHWEIKNEKGESEAILEEKERRKSLGEKPHQEETHK
;
A
#
# COMPACT_ATOMS: atom_id res chain seq x y z
N MET A 1 37.01 12.02 18.80
CA MET A 1 36.21 10.77 18.63
C MET A 1 34.77 11.08 18.25
N GLU A 2 34.14 12.08 18.87
CA GLU A 2 32.75 12.48 18.56
C GLU A 2 32.56 12.93 17.10
N GLU A 3 33.49 13.68 16.52
CA GLU A 3 33.43 14.08 15.09
C GLU A 3 33.48 12.89 14.12
N LEU A 4 34.29 11.86 14.44
CA LEU A 4 34.37 10.63 13.63
C LEU A 4 33.08 9.82 13.74
N LEU A 5 32.50 9.74 14.94
CA LEU A 5 31.22 9.08 15.17
C LEU A 5 30.09 9.78 14.42
N ASN A 6 30.01 11.12 14.52
CA ASN A 6 29.01 11.92 13.82
C ASN A 6 29.13 11.79 12.30
N SER A 7 30.35 11.81 11.76
CA SER A 7 30.59 11.60 10.32
C SER A 7 30.19 10.20 9.86
N LEU A 8 30.52 9.16 10.65
CA LEU A 8 30.17 7.78 10.32
C LEU A 8 28.66 7.56 10.37
N VAL A 9 27.98 8.07 11.40
CA VAL A 9 26.53 7.93 11.53
C VAL A 9 25.79 8.73 10.46
N ASN A 10 26.22 9.95 10.13
CA ASN A 10 25.64 10.71 9.01
C ASN A 10 25.79 9.96 7.69
N THR A 11 26.95 9.33 7.46
CA THR A 11 27.18 8.50 6.27
C THR A 11 26.24 7.29 6.26
N ALA A 12 26.06 6.64 7.41
CA ALA A 12 25.13 5.52 7.55
C ALA A 12 23.67 5.93 7.33
N ILE A 13 23.23 7.10 7.85
CA ILE A 13 21.87 7.62 7.62
C ILE A 13 21.60 7.79 6.12
N HIS A 14 22.52 8.42 5.38
CA HIS A 14 22.37 8.59 3.93
C HIS A 14 22.33 7.25 3.19
N LEU A 15 23.12 6.26 3.63
CA LEU A 15 23.09 4.90 3.08
C LEU A 15 21.73 4.21 3.29
N PHE A 16 21.18 4.26 4.51
CA PHE A 16 19.88 3.67 4.83
C PHE A 16 18.74 4.36 4.07
N GLU A 17 18.77 5.70 3.97
CA GLU A 17 17.82 6.46 3.16
C GLU A 17 17.89 6.05 1.68
N LEU A 18 19.10 5.92 1.12
CA LEU A 18 19.32 5.50 -0.26
C LEU A 18 18.76 4.09 -0.52
N VAL A 19 19.04 3.14 0.37
CA VAL A 19 18.52 1.77 0.27
C VAL A 19 16.99 1.78 0.32
N GLY A 20 16.39 2.52 1.23
CA GLY A 20 14.93 2.67 1.32
C GLY A 20 14.32 3.21 0.02
N VAL A 21 14.94 4.24 -0.58
CA VAL A 21 14.50 4.81 -1.87
C VAL A 21 14.63 3.81 -3.01
N VAL A 22 15.74 3.07 -3.09
CA VAL A 22 15.95 2.04 -4.12
C VAL A 22 14.89 0.94 -4.00
N VAL A 23 14.64 0.43 -2.80
CA VAL A 23 13.60 -0.59 -2.54
C VAL A 23 12.22 -0.06 -2.94
N LEU A 24 11.90 1.19 -2.60
CA LEU A 24 10.63 1.83 -2.98
C LEU A 24 10.47 1.90 -4.51
N ILE A 25 11.50 2.33 -5.22
CA ILE A 25 11.48 2.43 -6.69
C ILE A 25 11.30 1.04 -7.31
N VAL A 26 12.06 0.05 -6.87
CA VAL A 26 11.96 -1.33 -7.38
C VAL A 26 10.58 -1.92 -7.12
N ALA A 27 10.05 -1.77 -5.90
CA ALA A 27 8.71 -2.24 -5.54
C ALA A 27 7.63 -1.54 -6.38
N GLY A 28 7.77 -0.22 -6.62
CA GLY A 28 6.88 0.56 -7.46
C GLY A 28 6.88 0.10 -8.92
N VAL A 29 8.06 -0.04 -9.53
CA VAL A 29 8.20 -0.51 -10.92
C VAL A 29 7.65 -1.92 -11.08
N CYS A 30 8.05 -2.85 -10.22
CA CYS A 30 7.53 -4.23 -10.22
C CYS A 30 6.01 -4.26 -9.99
N GLY A 31 5.50 -3.37 -9.15
CA GLY A 31 4.07 -3.19 -8.91
C GLY A 31 3.31 -2.79 -10.16
N VAL A 32 3.77 -1.76 -10.88
CA VAL A 32 3.13 -1.29 -12.12
C VAL A 32 3.17 -2.36 -13.21
N VAL A 33 4.33 -3.00 -13.42
CA VAL A 33 4.49 -4.05 -14.44
C VAL A 33 3.56 -5.23 -14.16
N ASN A 34 3.48 -5.69 -12.91
CA ASN A 34 2.63 -6.82 -12.55
C ASN A 34 1.14 -6.45 -12.49
N TYR A 35 0.81 -5.18 -12.26
CA TYR A 35 -0.57 -4.68 -12.30
C TYR A 35 -1.11 -4.71 -13.73
N ILE A 36 -0.32 -4.26 -14.71
CA ILE A 36 -0.66 -4.34 -16.14
C ILE A 36 -0.83 -5.80 -16.58
N ARG A 37 -0.07 -6.73 -15.98
CA ARG A 37 -0.17 -8.17 -16.24
C ARG A 37 -1.35 -8.87 -15.52
N GLN A 38 -2.22 -8.13 -14.82
CA GLN A 38 -3.35 -8.67 -14.05
C GLN A 38 -2.96 -9.79 -13.06
N ASP A 39 -1.76 -9.73 -12.46
CA ASP A 39 -1.34 -10.71 -11.45
C ASP A 39 -2.09 -10.46 -10.13
N PRO A 40 -2.92 -11.40 -9.62
CA PRO A 40 -3.64 -11.23 -8.37
C PRO A 40 -2.72 -11.06 -7.14
N MET A 41 -1.45 -11.49 -7.20
CA MET A 41 -0.46 -11.30 -6.13
C MET A 41 0.21 -9.92 -6.14
N VAL A 42 -0.07 -9.04 -7.10
CA VAL A 42 0.60 -7.74 -7.23
C VAL A 42 0.46 -6.87 -5.98
N ARG A 43 -0.73 -6.85 -5.37
CA ARG A 43 -1.01 -6.05 -4.17
C ARG A 43 -0.18 -6.51 -2.98
N LEU A 44 0.02 -7.83 -2.84
CA LEU A 44 0.81 -8.40 -1.75
C LEU A 44 2.30 -8.10 -1.92
N LYS A 45 2.84 -8.28 -3.13
CA LYS A 45 4.25 -7.96 -3.45
C LYS A 45 4.56 -6.47 -3.26
N LEU A 46 3.64 -5.59 -3.66
CA LEU A 46 3.74 -4.15 -3.42
C LEU A 46 3.72 -3.83 -1.91
N ALA A 47 2.78 -4.39 -1.16
CA ALA A 47 2.68 -4.15 0.28
C ALA A 47 3.94 -4.59 1.03
N GLN A 48 4.51 -5.74 0.68
CA GLN A 48 5.78 -6.21 1.24
C GLN A 48 6.95 -5.28 0.90
N GLY A 49 7.07 -4.84 -0.36
CA GLY A 49 8.12 -3.89 -0.76
C GLY A 49 7.98 -2.53 -0.07
N MET A 50 6.75 -2.05 0.12
CA MET A 50 6.47 -0.83 0.87
C MET A 50 6.82 -0.99 2.36
N ALA A 51 6.49 -2.12 2.98
CA ALA A 51 6.85 -2.40 4.37
C ALA A 51 8.37 -2.41 4.57
N LEU A 52 9.11 -3.09 3.69
CA LEU A 52 10.57 -3.14 3.75
C LEU A 52 11.19 -1.74 3.59
N CYS A 53 10.67 -0.91 2.67
CA CYS A 53 11.10 0.49 2.54
C CYS A 53 10.91 1.27 3.83
N LEU A 54 9.78 1.07 4.53
CA LEU A 54 9.48 1.75 5.78
C LEU A 54 10.40 1.30 6.91
N GLU A 55 10.74 0.01 6.98
CA GLU A 55 11.71 -0.52 7.95
C GLU A 55 13.10 0.12 7.78
N PHE A 56 13.59 0.26 6.54
CA PHE A 56 14.86 0.97 6.28
C PHE A 56 14.79 2.45 6.66
N LYS A 57 13.66 3.11 6.39
CA LYS A 57 13.46 4.53 6.74
C LYS A 57 13.39 4.75 8.25
N LEU A 58 12.75 3.83 8.98
CA LEU A 58 12.76 3.84 10.45
C LEU A 58 14.17 3.57 11.00
N GLY A 59 14.93 2.66 10.37
CA GLY A 59 16.33 2.43 10.71
C GLY A 59 17.17 3.71 10.65
N SER A 60 17.08 4.47 9.54
CA SER A 60 17.79 5.77 9.43
C SER A 60 17.35 6.79 10.48
N GLU A 61 16.07 6.80 10.86
CA GLU A 61 15.53 7.71 11.87
C GLU A 61 16.04 7.38 13.28
N ILE A 62 16.15 6.09 13.60
CA ILE A 62 16.75 5.62 14.85
C ILE A 62 18.23 6.05 14.91
N LEU A 63 19.00 5.91 13.83
CA LEU A 63 20.38 6.39 13.80
C LEU A 63 20.48 7.92 13.99
N ARG A 64 19.54 8.67 13.41
CA ARG A 64 19.48 10.15 13.51
C ARG A 64 19.16 10.61 14.94
N THR A 65 18.20 9.97 15.61
CA THR A 65 17.83 10.29 17.00
C THR A 65 18.89 9.93 18.04
N VAL A 66 19.76 8.95 17.75
CA VAL A 66 20.92 8.63 18.58
C VAL A 66 21.96 9.76 18.58
N VAL A 67 22.03 10.56 17.50
CA VAL A 67 23.01 11.65 17.32
C VAL A 67 22.43 13.03 17.61
N VAL A 68 21.21 13.32 17.16
CA VAL A 68 20.56 14.64 17.29
C VAL A 68 19.16 14.45 17.88
N ARG A 69 18.96 14.94 19.10
CA ARG A 69 17.66 14.88 19.79
C ARG A 69 16.71 15.99 19.29
N ASP A 70 16.37 16.04 18.00
CA ASP A 70 15.43 17.04 17.46
C ASP A 70 14.17 16.39 16.88
N LEU A 71 13.12 16.33 17.71
CA LEU A 71 11.91 15.54 17.47
C LEU A 71 10.93 16.18 16.46
N LYS A 72 11.16 17.44 16.08
CA LYS A 72 10.18 18.25 15.35
C LYS A 72 10.08 17.90 13.86
N GLU A 73 11.22 17.69 13.21
CA GLU A 73 11.25 17.32 11.79
C GLU A 73 10.76 15.89 11.58
N ILE A 74 11.08 15.01 12.53
CA ILE A 74 10.65 13.61 12.57
C ILE A 74 9.13 13.50 12.65
N ALA A 75 8.51 14.35 13.48
CA ALA A 75 7.06 14.37 13.64
C ALA A 75 6.32 14.74 12.33
N ILE A 76 6.87 15.66 11.54
CA ILE A 76 6.25 16.10 10.28
C ILE A 76 6.32 14.99 9.23
N VAL A 77 7.46 14.32 9.11
CA VAL A 77 7.62 13.19 8.18
C VAL A 77 6.73 12.03 8.60
N GLY A 78 6.65 11.73 9.91
CA GLY A 78 5.74 10.72 10.47
C GLY A 78 4.28 11.01 10.17
N ALA A 79 3.84 12.28 10.28
CA ALA A 79 2.47 12.69 9.97
C ALA A 79 2.11 12.48 8.48
N ILE A 80 3.02 12.77 7.56
CA ILE A 80 2.80 12.56 6.12
C ILE A 80 2.67 11.07 5.79
N ILE A 81 3.49 10.22 6.43
CA ILE A 81 3.43 8.76 6.25
C ILE A 81 2.13 8.19 6.82
N ALA A 82 1.72 8.64 8.01
CA ALA A 82 0.46 8.23 8.63
C ALA A 82 -0.76 8.60 7.76
N LEU A 83 -0.79 9.83 7.22
CA LEU A 83 -1.83 10.28 6.29
C LEU A 83 -1.88 9.41 5.02
N ARG A 84 -0.71 9.07 4.46
CA ARG A 84 -0.62 8.19 3.28
C ARG A 84 -1.13 6.78 3.59
N ALA A 85 -0.82 6.23 4.77
CA ALA A 85 -1.31 4.93 5.21
C ALA A 85 -2.84 4.95 5.41
N ALA A 86 -3.38 6.00 6.04
CA ALA A 86 -4.81 6.15 6.25
C ALA A 86 -5.59 6.24 4.93
N LEU A 87 -5.14 7.07 3.98
CA LEU A 87 -5.76 7.20 2.65
C LEU A 87 -5.71 5.86 1.88
N THR A 88 -4.57 5.17 1.91
CA THR A 88 -4.41 3.87 1.24
C THR A 88 -5.28 2.79 1.89
N PHE A 89 -5.43 2.81 3.22
CA PHE A 89 -6.28 1.89 3.96
C PHE A 89 -7.76 2.12 3.69
N LEU A 90 -8.19 3.38 3.59
CA LEU A 90 -9.56 3.74 3.19
C LEU A 90 -9.91 3.17 1.82
N ILE A 91 -9.02 3.35 0.83
CA ILE A 91 -9.21 2.78 -0.51
C ILE A 91 -9.21 1.24 -0.46
N HIS A 92 -8.35 0.61 0.36
CA HIS A 92 -8.35 -0.84 0.51
C HIS A 92 -9.67 -1.37 1.10
N TRP A 93 -10.24 -0.64 2.06
CA TRP A 93 -11.48 -1.01 2.72
C TRP A 93 -12.68 -0.86 1.77
N GLU A 94 -12.73 0.22 1.00
CA GLU A 94 -13.74 0.46 -0.04
C GLU A 94 -13.73 -0.67 -1.10
N ILE A 95 -12.55 -1.02 -1.62
CA ILE A 95 -12.39 -2.11 -2.59
C ILE A 95 -12.78 -3.47 -2.01
N LYS A 96 -12.58 -3.70 -0.70
CA LYS A 96 -13.00 -4.96 -0.06
C LYS A 96 -14.52 -5.02 0.11
N ASN A 97 -15.17 -3.87 0.29
CA ASN A 97 -16.62 -3.77 0.44
C ASN A 97 -17.35 -4.04 -0.90
N GLU A 98 -16.85 -3.51 -2.01
CA GLU A 98 -17.43 -3.73 -3.35
C GLU A 98 -17.33 -5.19 -3.84
N LYS A 99 -16.30 -5.93 -3.43
CA LYS A 99 -16.14 -7.35 -3.79
C LYS A 99 -17.21 -8.24 -3.15
N GLY A 100 -17.63 -7.91 -1.92
CA GLY A 100 -18.71 -8.63 -1.24
C GLY A 100 -20.06 -8.43 -1.92
N GLU A 101 -20.36 -7.21 -2.38
CA GLU A 101 -21.59 -6.94 -3.15
C GLU A 101 -21.58 -7.60 -4.53
N SER A 102 -20.43 -7.61 -5.22
CA SER A 102 -20.33 -8.22 -6.55
C SER A 102 -20.49 -9.75 -6.52
N GLU A 103 -19.95 -10.43 -5.50
CA GLU A 103 -20.11 -11.88 -5.32
C GLU A 103 -21.56 -12.23 -4.93
N ALA A 104 -22.20 -11.44 -4.07
CA ALA A 104 -23.61 -11.64 -3.70
C ALA A 104 -24.57 -11.47 -4.89
N ILE A 105 -24.33 -10.50 -5.78
CA ILE A 105 -25.14 -10.28 -6.99
C ILE A 105 -24.92 -11.40 -8.03
N LEU A 106 -23.71 -11.98 -8.10
CA LEU A 106 -23.41 -13.09 -8.99
C LEU A 106 -24.05 -14.40 -8.49
N GLU A 107 -24.03 -14.68 -7.18
CA GLU A 107 -24.76 -15.81 -6.59
C GLU A 107 -26.28 -15.67 -6.76
N GLU A 108 -26.84 -14.47 -6.59
CA GLU A 108 -28.27 -14.19 -6.84
C GLU A 108 -28.64 -14.46 -8.32
N LYS A 109 -27.80 -14.03 -9.28
CA LYS A 109 -28.00 -14.27 -10.71
C LYS A 109 -27.89 -15.75 -11.09
N GLU A 110 -26.93 -16.48 -10.52
CA GLU A 110 -26.76 -17.93 -10.69
C GLU A 110 -27.95 -18.68 -10.08
N ARG A 111 -28.39 -18.29 -8.88
CA ARG A 111 -29.54 -18.89 -8.19
C ARG A 111 -30.84 -18.65 -8.97
N ARG A 112 -31.10 -17.44 -9.47
CA ARG A 112 -32.27 -17.14 -10.34
C ARG A 112 -32.22 -17.87 -11.68
N LYS A 113 -31.03 -18.08 -12.26
CA LYS A 113 -30.85 -18.93 -13.44
C LYS A 113 -31.17 -20.39 -13.14
N SER A 114 -30.72 -20.90 -11.99
CA SER A 114 -30.97 -22.30 -11.58
C SER A 114 -32.44 -22.56 -11.21
N LEU A 115 -33.15 -21.52 -10.74
CA LEU A 115 -34.60 -21.57 -10.47
C LEU A 115 -35.50 -21.37 -11.70
N GLY A 116 -34.96 -21.08 -12.89
CA GLY A 116 -35.72 -21.11 -14.14
C GLY A 116 -36.86 -20.09 -14.25
N GLU A 117 -36.80 -18.96 -13.55
CA GLU A 117 -37.86 -17.95 -13.58
C GLU A 117 -37.80 -17.14 -14.88
N LYS A 118 -38.67 -17.49 -15.84
CA LYS A 118 -38.89 -16.71 -17.07
C LYS A 118 -39.46 -15.34 -16.70
N PRO A 119 -38.98 -14.22 -17.28
CA PRO A 119 -39.60 -12.92 -17.08
C PRO A 119 -41.04 -12.99 -17.58
N HIS A 120 -41.96 -12.56 -16.72
CA HIS A 120 -43.35 -12.30 -17.07
C HIS A 120 -43.37 -11.38 -18.30
N GLN A 121 -43.94 -11.89 -19.40
CA GLN A 121 -44.52 -11.02 -20.41
C GLN A 121 -45.58 -10.19 -19.71
N GLU A 122 -45.35 -8.89 -19.62
CA GLU A 122 -46.41 -7.92 -19.34
C GLU A 122 -46.56 -7.04 -20.58
N GLU A 123 -47.83 -6.89 -20.96
CA GLU A 123 -48.35 -6.55 -22.27
C GLU A 123 -48.08 -5.11 -22.71
N THR A 124 -48.05 -4.87 -24.03
CA THR A 124 -48.53 -3.67 -24.77
C THR A 124 -47.93 -3.74 -26.18
N HIS A 125 -48.62 -3.66 -27.30
CA HIS A 125 -49.90 -3.04 -27.62
C HIS A 125 -50.29 -3.44 -29.07
N LYS A 126 -51.54 -3.87 -29.25
CA LYS A 126 -52.36 -3.96 -30.49
C LYS A 126 -51.82 -4.70 -31.72
#